data_AF-A0A817P0B0-F1
#
_entry.id   AF-A0A817P0B0-F1
#
_cell.length_a   1.000
_cell.length_b   1.000
_cell.length_c   1.000
_cell.angle_alpha   90.00
_cell.angle_beta   90.00
_cell.angle_gamma   90.00
#
_symmetry.space_group_name_H-M   'P 1'
#
loop_
_entity.id
_entity.type
_entity.pdbx_description
1 polymer ?
#
loop_
_entity_poly.entity_id
_entity_poly.type
_entity_poly.pdbx_seq_one_letter_code
_entity_poly.pdbx_strand_id
1 'polypeptide(L)'
;MIVDETNRFHRNSARLGQSHAAPWIDTTTNEIYIFLATVMLMPHLKKNRIRDYWSTDRLIATPIFAELFTTDRFRALLTNLHFCDNQNQISGDSLYKIRPIIDE
;
A
#
# COMPACT_ATOMS: atom_id res chain seq x y z
N MET A 1 7.63 -10.43 -7.48
CA MET A 1 8.03 -10.30 -6.07
C MET A 1 7.08 -9.42 -5.26
N ILE A 2 7.12 -8.07 -5.36
CA ILE A 2 6.29 -7.18 -4.51
C ILE A 2 4.79 -7.51 -4.61
N VAL A 3 4.30 -7.72 -5.83
CA VAL A 3 2.89 -8.08 -6.10
C VAL A 3 2.54 -9.40 -5.42
N ASP A 4 3.37 -10.43 -5.62
CA ASP A 4 3.14 -11.77 -5.09
C ASP A 4 3.12 -11.76 -3.57
N GLU A 5 4.10 -11.10 -2.95
CA GLU A 5 4.22 -11.03 -1.49
C GLU A 5 3.14 -10.14 -0.84
N THR A 6 2.73 -9.05 -1.49
CA THR A 6 1.61 -8.22 -1.05
C THR A 6 0.30 -9.02 -1.07
N ASN A 7 0.03 -9.75 -2.15
CA ASN A 7 -1.16 -10.59 -2.25
C ASN A 7 -1.11 -11.78 -1.27
N ARG A 8 0.06 -12.43 -1.13
CA ARG A 8 0.28 -13.51 -0.15
C ARG A 8 0.03 -13.03 1.27
N PHE A 9 0.58 -11.87 1.63
CA PHE A 9 0.39 -11.29 2.96
C PHE A 9 -1.09 -11.04 3.27
N HIS A 10 -1.83 -10.46 2.31
CA HIS A 10 -3.25 -10.22 2.53
C HIS A 10 -4.02 -11.52 2.81
N ARG A 11 -3.81 -12.56 1.98
CA ARG A 11 -4.48 -13.86 2.13
C ARG A 11 -4.13 -14.56 3.45
N ASN A 12 -2.90 -14.39 3.93
CA ASN A 12 -2.42 -15.01 5.17
C ASN A 12 -2.74 -14.19 6.43
N SER A 13 -3.25 -12.95 6.27
CA SER A 13 -3.56 -12.09 7.39
C SER A 13 -4.87 -12.52 8.07
N ALA A 14 -4.84 -12.72 9.39
CA ALA A 14 -6.03 -12.97 10.23
C ALA A 14 -7.07 -11.81 10.21
N ARG A 15 -6.81 -10.74 9.43
CA ARG A 15 -7.69 -9.59 9.23
C ARG A 15 -8.88 -9.85 8.29
N LEU A 16 -8.95 -11.03 7.67
CA LEU A 16 -10.07 -11.48 6.81
C LEU A 16 -11.45 -11.48 7.50
N GLY A 17 -11.52 -11.25 8.82
CA GLY A 17 -12.75 -11.18 9.61
C GLY A 17 -13.25 -9.78 10.01
N GLN A 18 -12.61 -8.68 9.57
CA GLN A 18 -13.10 -7.33 9.89
C GLN A 18 -14.21 -6.91 8.91
N SER A 19 -15.47 -6.96 9.38
CA SER A 19 -16.72 -6.71 8.63
C SER A 19 -16.87 -5.35 7.94
N HIS A 20 -15.92 -4.43 8.14
CA HIS A 20 -15.98 -3.06 7.62
C HIS A 20 -14.89 -2.72 6.59
N ALA A 21 -14.01 -3.66 6.25
CA ALA A 21 -13.03 -3.46 5.19
C ALA A 21 -13.65 -3.79 3.82
N ALA A 22 -13.38 -2.95 2.81
CA ALA A 22 -13.71 -3.28 1.44
C ALA A 22 -13.08 -4.62 1.04
N PRO A 23 -13.74 -5.43 0.19
CA PRO A 23 -13.19 -6.71 -0.25
C PRO A 23 -11.85 -6.49 -0.94
N TRP A 24 -10.85 -7.28 -0.56
CA TRP A 24 -9.55 -7.22 -1.20
C TRP A 24 -9.61 -7.82 -2.59
N ILE A 25 -9.07 -7.07 -3.54
CA ILE A 25 -8.78 -7.54 -4.88
C ILE A 25 -7.26 -7.62 -4.99
N ASP A 26 -6.76 -8.73 -5.53
CA ASP A 26 -5.33 -8.91 -5.73
C ASP A 26 -4.75 -7.75 -6.53
N THR A 27 -3.63 -7.22 -6.04
CA THR A 27 -2.91 -6.14 -6.72
C THR A 27 -2.16 -6.66 -7.94
N THR A 28 -1.82 -5.74 -8.84
CA THR A 28 -1.06 -6.03 -10.07
C THR A 28 0.19 -5.17 -10.11
N THR A 29 1.13 -5.52 -10.98
CA THR A 29 2.36 -4.74 -11.18
C THR A 29 2.05 -3.29 -11.56
N ASN A 30 1.09 -3.07 -12.46
CA ASN A 30 0.66 -1.74 -12.87
C ASN A 30 0.10 -0.94 -11.69
N GLU A 31 -0.73 -1.56 -10.86
CA GLU A 31 -1.30 -0.89 -9.69
C GLU A 31 -0.22 -0.53 -8.65
N ILE A 32 0.77 -1.40 -8.42
CA ILE A 32 1.91 -1.09 -7.55
C ILE A 32 2.74 0.07 -8.09
N TYR A 33 2.98 0.16 -9.41
CA TYR A 33 3.67 1.31 -9.98
C TYR A 33 2.90 2.62 -9.78
N ILE A 34 1.58 2.62 -10.00
CA ILE A 34 0.73 3.79 -9.76
C ILE A 34 0.73 4.15 -8.27
N PHE A 35 0.71 3.16 -7.37
CA PHE A 35 0.80 3.37 -5.93
C PHE A 35 2.12 4.06 -5.55
N LEU A 36 3.26 3.55 -6.04
CA LEU A 36 4.57 4.14 -5.79
C LEU A 36 4.66 5.57 -6.36
N ALA A 37 4.18 5.79 -7.58
CA ALA A 37 4.10 7.12 -8.17
C ALA A 37 3.24 8.07 -7.33
N THR A 38 2.13 7.59 -6.78
CA THR A 38 1.25 8.35 -5.87
C THR A 38 2.00 8.73 -4.59
N VAL A 39 2.74 7.80 -3.97
CA VAL A 39 3.56 8.07 -2.78
C VAL A 39 4.68 9.08 -3.08
N MET A 40 5.32 8.98 -4.25
CA MET A 40 6.34 9.94 -4.69
C MET A 40 5.76 11.33 -4.99
N LEU A 41 4.50 11.43 -5.39
CA LEU A 41 3.82 12.71 -5.63
C LEU A 41 3.46 13.43 -4.32
N MET A 42 3.10 12.69 -3.27
CA MET A 42 2.69 13.27 -1.98
C MET A 42 3.62 14.35 -1.39
N PRO A 43 4.96 14.19 -1.32
CA PRO A 43 5.83 15.22 -0.78
C PRO A 43 5.81 16.54 -1.57
N HIS A 44 5.51 16.50 -2.88
CA HIS A 44 5.38 17.68 -3.72
C HIS A 44 4.09 18.46 -3.42
N LEU A 45 3.06 17.79 -2.89
CA LEU A 45 1.73 18.33 -2.61
C LEU A 45 1.34 18.10 -1.15
N LYS A 46 2.28 18.35 -0.23
CA LYS A 46 2.18 17.98 1.17
C LYS A 46 0.87 18.45 1.81
N LYS A 47 0.09 17.49 2.32
CA LYS A 47 -1.10 17.75 3.15
C LYS A 47 -0.85 17.44 4.62
N ASN A 48 -1.69 17.98 5.50
CA ASN A 48 -1.58 17.78 6.94
C ASN A 48 -1.88 16.34 7.35
N ARG A 49 -2.83 15.67 6.68
CA ARG A 49 -3.21 14.28 6.94
C ARG A 49 -3.27 13.50 5.63
N ILE A 50 -2.99 12.20 5.67
CA ILE A 50 -3.07 11.31 4.49
C ILE A 50 -4.48 11.34 3.86
N ARG A 51 -5.53 11.47 4.66
CA ARG A 51 -6.91 11.53 4.14
C ARG A 51 -7.19 12.80 3.33
N ASP A 52 -6.44 13.88 3.59
CA ASP A 52 -6.70 15.19 2.99
C ASP A 52 -6.28 15.24 1.51
N TYR A 53 -5.45 14.28 1.06
CA TYR A 53 -5.13 14.10 -0.36
C TYR A 53 -6.36 13.75 -1.21
N TRP A 54 -7.39 13.14 -0.59
CA TRP A 54 -8.68 12.82 -1.22
C TRP A 54 -9.82 13.73 -0.75
N SER A 55 -9.50 14.91 -0.20
CA SER A 55 -10.52 15.84 0.26
C SER A 55 -11.33 16.41 -0.90
N THR A 56 -12.65 16.53 -0.71
CA THR A 56 -13.57 17.26 -1.59
C THR A 56 -13.75 18.73 -1.18
N ASP A 57 -13.13 19.16 -0.08
CA ASP A 57 -13.09 20.56 0.31
C ASP A 57 -12.33 21.37 -0.74
N ARG A 58 -13.04 22.32 -1.36
CA ARG A 58 -12.52 23.18 -2.44
C ARG A 58 -11.23 23.92 -2.07
N LEU A 59 -10.98 24.18 -0.78
CA LEU A 59 -9.77 24.88 -0.34
C LEU A 59 -8.49 24.02 -0.43
N ILE A 60 -8.64 22.70 -0.37
CA ILE A 60 -7.50 21.76 -0.31
C ILE A 60 -7.58 20.64 -1.32
N ALA A 61 -8.66 20.56 -2.12
CA ALA A 61 -8.87 19.55 -3.14
C ALA A 61 -7.68 19.48 -4.10
N THR A 62 -7.29 18.25 -4.46
CA THR A 62 -6.18 18.01 -5.38
C THR A 62 -6.56 16.80 -6.25
N PRO A 63 -7.31 17.04 -7.36
CA PRO A 63 -8.06 16.01 -8.08
C PRO A 63 -7.25 14.77 -8.49
N ILE A 64 -5.98 14.96 -8.86
CA ILE A 64 -5.08 13.89 -9.32
C ILE A 64 -5.04 12.68 -8.37
N PHE A 65 -5.12 12.87 -7.05
CA PHE A 65 -5.10 11.75 -6.11
C PHE A 65 -6.36 10.88 -6.21
N ALA A 66 -7.53 11.50 -6.44
CA ALA A 66 -8.79 10.80 -6.62
C ALA A 66 -8.91 10.12 -8.00
N GLU A 67 -8.18 10.63 -8.99
CA GLU A 67 -8.07 10.00 -10.32
C GLU A 67 -7.18 8.74 -10.28
N LEU A 68 -6.12 8.75 -9.47
CA LEU A 68 -5.19 7.62 -9.35
C LEU A 68 -5.74 6.49 -8.47
N PHE A 69 -6.38 6.83 -7.34
CA PHE A 69 -6.92 5.85 -6.40
C PHE A 69 -8.17 6.36 -5.69
N THR A 70 -9.00 5.43 -5.23
CA THR A 70 -9.90 5.72 -4.10
C THR A 70 -9.11 5.72 -2.79
N THR A 71 -9.55 6.52 -1.82
CA THR A 71 -8.91 6.59 -0.49
C THR A 71 -8.79 5.22 0.16
N ASP A 72 -9.82 4.38 0.02
CA ASP A 72 -9.87 3.05 0.64
C ASP A 72 -8.92 2.07 -0.05
N ARG A 73 -8.82 2.10 -1.38
CA ARG A 73 -7.86 1.24 -2.10
C ARG A 73 -6.42 1.64 -1.79
N PHE A 74 -6.12 2.94 -1.76
CA PHE A 74 -4.78 3.41 -1.38
C PHE A 74 -4.41 2.95 0.04
N ARG A 75 -5.32 3.07 1.01
CA ARG A 75 -5.10 2.56 2.38
C ARG A 75 -4.94 1.05 2.43
N ALA A 76 -5.73 0.31 1.65
CA ALA A 76 -5.61 -1.14 1.58
C ALA A 76 -4.21 -1.54 1.10
N LEU A 77 -3.71 -0.93 0.02
CA LEU A 77 -2.35 -1.15 -0.47
C LEU A 77 -1.29 -0.72 0.56
N LEU A 78 -1.44 0.48 1.15
CA LEU A 78 -0.51 1.00 2.16
C LEU A 78 -0.34 0.07 3.37
N THR A 79 -1.42 -0.60 3.78
CA THR A 79 -1.44 -1.51 4.94
C THR A 79 -1.04 -2.95 4.62
N ASN A 80 -1.08 -3.35 3.35
CA ASN A 80 -0.77 -4.71 2.91
C ASN A 80 0.55 -4.83 2.12
N LEU A 81 1.20 -3.72 1.73
CA LEU A 81 2.46 -3.73 0.99
C LEU A 81 3.51 -4.60 1.70
N HIS A 82 3.96 -5.67 1.04
CA HIS A 82 4.95 -6.62 1.56
C HIS A 82 5.99 -6.98 0.51
N PHE A 83 7.19 -7.31 0.98
CA PHE A 83 8.35 -7.61 0.13
C PHE A 83 8.95 -8.99 0.37
N CYS A 84 8.47 -9.73 1.38
CA CYS A 84 8.96 -11.05 1.73
C CYS A 84 7.82 -11.98 2.16
N ASP A 85 8.08 -13.29 2.11
CA ASP A 85 7.24 -14.26 2.79
C ASP A 85 7.56 -14.27 4.29
N ASN A 86 6.56 -13.98 5.12
CA ASN A 86 6.71 -13.98 6.58
C ASN A 86 7.07 -15.36 7.15
N GLN A 87 6.82 -16.45 6.42
CA GLN A 87 7.23 -17.80 6.82
C GLN A 87 8.75 -18.01 6.77
N ASN A 88 9.48 -17.15 6.04
CA ASN A 88 10.93 -17.21 5.89
C ASN A 88 11.67 -16.38 6.95
N GLN A 89 11.01 -16.03 8.08
CA GLN A 89 11.66 -15.27 9.14
C GLN A 89 12.81 -16.07 9.77
N ILE A 90 14.03 -15.54 9.66
CA ILE A 90 15.22 -16.11 10.28
C ILE A 90 15.48 -15.41 11.60
N SER A 91 15.61 -16.17 12.69
CA SER A 91 15.97 -15.61 14.00
C SER A 91 17.35 -14.94 13.92
N GLY A 92 17.45 -13.70 14.41
CA GLY A 92 18.67 -12.91 14.34
C GLY A 92 18.79 -12.01 13.10
N ASP A 93 17.93 -12.16 12.10
CA ASP A 93 17.85 -11.23 10.97
C ASP A 93 16.73 -10.20 11.18
N SER A 94 17.09 -8.97 11.53
CA SER A 94 16.13 -7.87 11.70
C SER A 94 15.67 -7.24 10.38
N LEU A 95 16.41 -7.43 9.29
CA LEU A 95 16.17 -6.82 7.98
C LEU A 95 15.48 -7.76 6.99
N TYR A 96 15.15 -8.99 7.40
CA TYR A 96 14.57 -10.03 6.54
C TYR A 96 13.36 -9.55 5.71
N LYS A 97 12.59 -8.58 6.24
CA LYS A 97 11.41 -8.02 5.56
C LYS A 97 11.71 -7.21 4.32
N ILE A 98 12.89 -6.61 4.25
CA ILE A 98 13.30 -5.74 3.14
C ILE A 98 14.51 -6.30 2.39
N ARG A 99 15.15 -7.35 2.92
CA ARG A 99 16.28 -8.04 2.31
C ARG A 99 16.08 -8.35 0.82
N PRO A 100 14.91 -8.87 0.37
CA PRO A 100 14.73 -9.19 -1.05
C PRO A 100 14.84 -7.96 -1.98
N ILE A 101 14.61 -6.75 -1.47
CA ILE A 101 14.71 -5.51 -2.25
C ILE A 101 16.14 -4.94 -2.22
N ILE A 102 16.91 -5.25 -1.17
CA ILE A 102 18.28 -4.72 -0.98
C ILE A 102 19.30 -5.58 -1.71
N ASP A 103 19.11 -6.89 -1.68
CA ASP A 103 20.06 -7.88 -2.21
C ASP A 103 19.78 -8.23 -3.68
N GLU A 104 18.79 -7.59 -4.31
CA GLU A 104 18.48 -7.67 -5.74
C GLU A 104 19.53 -6.95 -6.62
#